data_AF-A0A820IN19-F1
#
_entry.id   AF-A0A820IN19-F1
#
_cell.length_a   1.000
_cell.length_b   1.000
_cell.length_c   1.000
_cell.angle_alpha   90.00
_cell.angle_beta   90.00
_cell.angle_gamma   90.00
#
_symmetry.space_group_name_H-M   'P 1'
#
loop_
_entity.id
_entity.type
_entity.pdbx_description
1 polymer ?
#
loop_
_entity_poly.entity_id
_entity_poly.type
_entity_poly.pdbx_seq_one_letter_code
_entity_poly.pdbx_strand_id
1 'polypeptide(L)'
;MRQSSERIAAAAQQQMKRDVIVLRRIILIVTILLVLGAPGPIFIAMRFINGRLHPLGYRITWLAGSIGILFLSIALYIITPQMKTILRTMTLRSVKVAATTTGYRF
;
A
#
# COMPACT_ATOMS: atom_id res chain seq x y z
N MET A 1 -27.40 19.33 26.02
CA MET A 1 -26.29 18.41 26.35
C MET A 1 -26.30 17.09 25.55
N ARG A 2 -27.43 16.40 25.35
CA ARG A 2 -27.48 15.12 24.60
C ARG A 2 -26.96 15.16 23.14
N GLN A 3 -27.15 16.25 22.41
CA GLN A 3 -26.61 16.38 21.04
C GLN A 3 -25.09 16.39 20.97
N SER A 4 -24.39 16.80 22.04
CA SER A 4 -22.92 16.81 22.08
C SER A 4 -22.38 15.38 22.18
N SER A 5 -22.99 14.54 23.01
CA SER A 5 -22.59 13.15 23.20
C SER A 5 -22.75 12.30 21.93
N GLU A 6 -23.81 12.54 21.13
CA GLU A 6 -24.01 11.83 19.87
C GLU A 6 -22.95 12.17 18.81
N ARG A 7 -22.55 13.45 18.73
CA ARG A 7 -21.49 13.89 17.82
C ARG A 7 -20.12 13.31 18.19
N ILE A 8 -19.82 13.18 19.48
CA ILE A 8 -18.58 12.58 19.98
C ILE A 8 -18.55 11.08 19.65
N ALA A 9 -19.65 10.36 19.86
CA ALA A 9 -19.76 8.94 19.54
C ALA A 9 -19.60 8.68 18.03
N ALA A 10 -20.22 9.50 17.18
CA ALA A 10 -20.08 9.39 15.72
C ALA A 10 -18.64 9.68 15.25
N ALA A 11 -17.97 10.67 15.84
CA ALA A 11 -16.57 10.98 15.53
C ALA A 11 -15.63 9.83 15.94
N ALA A 12 -15.83 9.24 17.12
CA ALA A 12 -15.06 8.09 17.60
C ALA A 12 -15.24 6.87 16.66
N GLN A 13 -16.46 6.58 16.22
CA GLN A 13 -16.72 5.49 15.27
C GLN A 13 -16.02 5.70 13.91
N GLN A 14 -15.92 6.95 13.43
CA GLN A 14 -15.21 7.25 12.19
C GLN A 14 -13.69 7.08 12.33
N GLN A 15 -13.12 7.43 13.48
CA GLN A 15 -11.71 7.19 13.78
C GLN A 15 -11.40 5.68 13.80
N MET A 16 -12.21 4.89 14.51
CA MET A 16 -12.03 3.43 14.57
C MET A 16 -12.04 2.78 13.18
N LYS A 17 -12.92 3.22 12.27
CA LYS A 17 -12.95 2.71 10.89
C LYS A 17 -11.67 3.02 10.11
N ARG A 18 -11.08 4.21 10.32
CA ARG A 18 -9.81 4.59 9.68
C ARG A 18 -8.67 3.73 10.21
N ASP A 19 -8.61 3.54 11.52
CA ASP A 19 -7.54 2.78 12.17
C ASP A 19 -7.55 1.31 11.74
N VAL A 20 -8.72 0.68 11.63
CA VAL A 20 -8.86 -0.69 11.13
C VAL A 20 -8.32 -0.82 9.70
N ILE A 21 -8.57 0.18 8.83
CA ILE A 21 -8.03 0.18 7.47
C ILE A 21 -6.51 0.30 7.49
N VAL A 22 -5.95 1.15 8.36
CA VAL A 22 -4.49 1.29 8.53
C VAL A 22 -3.87 -0.01 9.06
N LEU A 23 -4.47 -0.61 10.09
CA LEU A 23 -4.00 -1.86 10.67
C LEU A 23 -3.99 -3.00 9.64
N ARG A 24 -5.05 -3.14 8.85
CA ARG A 24 -5.11 -4.13 7.77
C ARG A 24 -3.99 -3.96 6.76
N ARG A 25 -3.57 -2.72 6.47
CA ARG A 25 -2.44 -2.43 5.56
C ARG A 25 -1.11 -2.82 6.16
N ILE A 26 -0.88 -2.48 7.42
CA ILE A 26 0.34 -2.86 8.14
C ILE A 26 0.47 -4.38 8.16
N ILE A 27 -0.61 -5.10 8.51
CA ILE A 27 -0.63 -6.56 8.51
C ILE A 27 -0.29 -7.10 7.12
N LEU A 28 -0.88 -6.57 6.06
CA LEU A 28 -0.62 -7.04 4.69
C LEU A 28 0.85 -6.82 4.28
N ILE A 29 1.41 -5.64 4.57
CA ILE A 29 2.82 -5.32 4.29
C ILE A 29 3.75 -6.24 5.08
N VAL A 30 3.50 -6.42 6.38
CA VAL A 30 4.30 -7.30 7.25
C VAL A 30 4.26 -8.75 6.75
N THR A 31 3.08 -9.26 6.38
CA THR A 31 2.95 -10.62 5.82
C THR A 31 3.71 -10.77 4.52
N ILE A 32 3.64 -9.80 3.60
CA ILE A 32 4.40 -9.80 2.36
C ILE A 32 5.91 -9.81 2.66
N LEU A 33 6.38 -8.94 3.55
CA LEU A 33 7.79 -8.89 3.94
C LEU A 33 8.27 -10.19 4.58
N LEU A 34 7.45 -10.84 5.42
CA LEU A 34 7.81 -12.11 6.03
C LEU A 34 7.94 -13.23 4.99
N VAL A 35 6.98 -13.34 4.07
CA VAL A 35 7.01 -14.37 3.01
C VAL A 35 8.18 -14.15 2.06
N LEU A 36 8.46 -12.91 1.68
CA LEU A 36 9.57 -12.57 0.78
C LEU A 36 10.93 -12.55 1.46
N GLY A 37 10.96 -12.29 2.76
CA GLY A 37 12.17 -12.30 3.57
C GLY A 37 12.59 -13.71 3.96
N ALA A 38 11.66 -14.65 4.09
CA ALA A 38 11.91 -16.04 4.51
C ALA A 38 13.00 -16.80 3.71
N PRO A 39 13.14 -16.65 2.38
CA PRO A 39 14.20 -17.30 1.63
C PRO A 39 15.61 -16.92 2.10
N GLY A 40 15.81 -15.67 2.55
CA GLY A 40 17.13 -15.18 2.96
C GLY A 40 17.74 -15.97 4.13
N PRO A 41 17.05 -16.05 5.29
CA PRO A 41 17.47 -16.88 6.41
C PRO A 41 17.64 -18.36 6.03
N ILE A 42 16.77 -18.90 5.16
CA ILE A 42 16.88 -20.28 4.68
C ILE A 42 18.19 -20.50 3.91
N PHE A 43 18.56 -19.59 3.01
CA PHE A 43 19.83 -19.67 2.28
C PHE A 43 21.05 -19.52 3.19
N ILE A 44 20.96 -18.65 4.21
CA ILE A 44 22.02 -18.50 5.22
C ILE A 44 22.17 -19.81 6.01
N ALA A 45 21.06 -20.41 6.48
CA ALA A 45 21.09 -21.70 7.18
C ALA A 45 21.68 -22.82 6.30
N MET A 46 21.29 -22.89 5.02
CA MET A 46 21.88 -23.83 4.06
C MET A 46 23.39 -23.64 3.88
N ARG A 47 23.88 -22.39 3.87
CA ARG A 47 25.32 -22.10 3.82
C ARG A 47 26.05 -22.66 5.03
N PHE A 48 25.49 -22.49 6.23
CA PHE A 48 26.09 -22.99 7.47
C PHE A 48 26.15 -24.52 7.50
N ILE A 49 25.12 -25.20 6.98
CA ILE A 49 25.06 -26.67 6.97
C ILE A 49 25.97 -27.27 5.89
N ASN A 50 25.89 -26.77 4.66
CA ASN A 50 26.58 -27.39 3.52
C ASN A 50 28.01 -26.85 3.29
N GLY A 51 28.40 -25.75 3.95
CA GLY A 51 29.71 -25.12 3.79
C GLY A 51 29.98 -24.51 2.41
N ARG A 52 29.04 -24.61 1.46
CA ARG A 52 29.17 -24.09 0.08
C ARG A 52 27.93 -23.29 -0.32
N LEU A 53 28.15 -22.14 -0.97
CA LEU A 53 27.08 -21.36 -1.57
C LEU A 53 26.80 -21.90 -2.98
N HIS A 54 25.61 -22.44 -3.21
CA HIS A 54 25.21 -22.82 -4.56
C HIS A 54 25.04 -21.53 -5.38
N PRO A 55 25.65 -21.40 -6.58
CA PRO A 55 25.51 -20.20 -7.42
C PRO A 55 24.05 -19.92 -7.83
N LEU A 56 23.20 -20.95 -7.81
CA LEU A 56 21.75 -20.83 -8.01
C LEU A 56 21.04 -20.07 -6.88
N GLY A 57 21.54 -20.14 -5.64
CA GLY A 57 20.92 -19.46 -4.49
C GLY A 57 20.90 -17.95 -4.66
N TYR A 58 21.97 -17.37 -5.25
CA TYR A 58 22.00 -15.93 -5.54
C TYR A 58 20.93 -15.53 -6.55
N ARG A 59 20.73 -16.32 -7.62
CA ARG A 59 19.72 -16.06 -8.64
C ARG A 59 18.30 -16.17 -8.08
N ILE A 60 18.04 -17.17 -7.25
CA ILE A 60 16.73 -17.36 -6.61
C ILE A 60 16.44 -16.20 -5.65
N THR A 61 17.43 -15.78 -4.86
CA THR A 61 17.29 -14.63 -3.94
C THR A 61 16.99 -13.34 -4.70
N TRP A 62 17.69 -13.10 -5.82
CA TRP A 62 17.44 -11.96 -6.69
C TRP A 62 16.04 -11.98 -7.30
N LEU A 63 15.60 -13.15 -7.79
CA LEU A 63 14.28 -13.31 -8.39
C LEU A 63 13.17 -13.09 -7.36
N ALA A 64 13.33 -13.64 -6.15
CA ALA A 64 12.43 -13.41 -5.03
C ALA A 64 12.37 -11.92 -4.64
N GLY A 65 13.52 -11.26 -4.54
CA GLY A 65 13.60 -9.82 -4.25
C GLY A 65 12.87 -8.97 -5.30
N SER A 66 13.09 -9.22 -6.58
CA SER A 66 12.42 -8.51 -7.68
C SER A 66 10.92 -8.69 -7.67
N ILE A 67 10.44 -9.93 -7.48
CA ILE A 67 9.01 -10.23 -7.35
C ILE A 67 8.44 -9.49 -6.13
N GLY A 68 9.17 -9.45 -5.03
CA GLY A 68 8.74 -8.76 -3.82
C GLY A 68 8.58 -7.27 -3.96
N ILE A 69 9.53 -6.61 -4.62
CA ILE A 69 9.45 -5.18 -4.93
C ILE A 69 8.22 -4.90 -5.81
N LEU A 70 7.93 -5.78 -6.76
CA LEU A 70 6.76 -5.65 -7.64
C LEU A 70 5.44 -5.75 -6.86
N PHE A 71 5.31 -6.76 -5.99
CA PHE A 71 4.14 -6.88 -5.11
C PHE A 71 4.02 -5.72 -4.13
N LEU A 72 5.13 -5.25 -3.57
CA LEU A 72 5.16 -4.11 -2.67
C LEU A 72 4.67 -2.83 -3.37
N SER A 73 5.10 -2.61 -4.61
CA SER A 73 4.66 -1.49 -5.45
C SER A 73 3.16 -1.53 -5.73
N ILE A 74 2.62 -2.70 -6.10
CA ILE A 74 1.18 -2.89 -6.32
C ILE A 74 0.40 -2.69 -5.01
N ALA A 75 0.89 -3.25 -3.90
CA ALA A 75 0.27 -3.09 -2.59
C ALA A 75 0.22 -1.62 -2.19
N LEU A 76 1.34 -0.88 -2.31
CA LEU A 76 1.40 0.57 -2.06
C LEU A 76 0.40 1.36 -2.92
N TYR A 77 0.26 1.00 -4.20
CA TYR A 77 -0.71 1.62 -5.10
C TYR A 77 -2.16 1.40 -4.64
N ILE A 78 -2.54 0.16 -4.32
CA ILE A 78 -3.89 -0.18 -3.84
C ILE A 78 -4.16 0.50 -2.49
N ILE A 79 -3.14 0.56 -1.65
CA ILE A 79 -3.24 1.05 -0.29
C ILE A 79 -3.35 2.58 -0.26
N THR A 80 -2.62 3.32 -1.08
CA THR A 80 -2.57 4.80 -0.98
C THR A 80 -3.92 5.44 -1.37
N PRO A 81 -4.79 5.82 -0.42
CA PRO A 81 -6.10 6.37 -0.74
C PRO A 81 -5.98 7.82 -1.22
N GLN A 82 -4.85 8.46 -0.92
CA GLN A 82 -4.53 9.83 -1.34
C GLN A 82 -4.48 9.95 -2.85
N MET A 83 -4.03 8.91 -3.58
CA MET A 83 -4.07 8.93 -5.05
C MET A 83 -5.51 8.99 -5.57
N LYS A 84 -6.46 8.29 -4.93
CA LYS A 84 -7.88 8.36 -5.32
C LYS A 84 -8.46 9.75 -5.07
N THR A 85 -8.11 10.39 -3.96
CA THR A 85 -8.55 11.75 -3.66
C THR A 85 -7.95 12.76 -4.64
N ILE A 86 -6.64 12.65 -4.92
CA ILE A 86 -5.92 13.52 -5.86
C ILE A 86 -6.48 13.34 -7.28
N LEU A 87 -6.65 12.11 -7.75
CA LEU A 87 -7.26 11.81 -9.06
C LEU A 87 -8.66 12.41 -9.15
N ARG A 88 -9.51 12.21 -8.14
CA ARG A 88 -10.87 12.76 -8.14
C ARG A 88 -10.87 14.29 -8.19
N THR A 89 -9.95 14.96 -7.49
CA THR A 89 -9.81 16.42 -7.58
C THR A 89 -9.26 16.90 -8.92
N MET A 90 -8.37 16.13 -9.57
CA MET A 90 -7.84 16.46 -10.89
C MET A 90 -8.92 16.32 -11.97
N THR A 91 -9.72 15.23 -11.97
CA THR A 91 -10.81 15.05 -12.94
C THR A 91 -11.86 16.16 -12.83
N LEU A 92 -12.20 16.59 -11.61
CA LEU A 92 -13.16 17.69 -11.39
C LEU A 92 -12.61 19.05 -11.83
N ARG A 93 -11.29 19.28 -11.74
CA ARG A 93 -10.66 20.49 -12.29
C ARG A 93 -10.69 20.49 -13.82
N SER A 94 -10.39 19.36 -14.46
CA SER A 94 -10.41 19.27 -15.93
C SER A 94 -11.80 19.53 -16.51
N VAL A 95 -12.87 19.04 -15.86
CA VAL A 95 -14.26 19.30 -16.29
C VAL A 95 -14.65 20.78 -16.13
N LYS A 96 -14.26 21.43 -15.02
CA LYS A 96 -14.53 22.87 -14.82
C LYS A 96 -13.79 23.75 -15.84
N VAL A 97 -12.54 23.42 -16.16
CA VAL A 97 -11.75 24.17 -17.15
C VAL A 97 -12.39 24.03 -18.54
N ALA A 98 -12.81 22.82 -18.94
CA ALA A 98 -13.51 22.60 -20.21
C ALA A 98 -14.87 23.33 -20.31
N ALA A 99 -15.63 23.40 -19.22
CA ALA A 99 -16.90 24.13 -19.19
C ALA A 99 -16.70 25.66 -19.30
N THR A 100 -15.60 26.19 -18.77
CA THR A 100 -15.32 27.63 -18.78
C THR A 100 -14.84 28.10 -20.16
N THR A 101 -14.04 27.29 -20.87
CA THR A 101 -13.54 27.65 -22.21
C THR A 101 -14.63 27.59 -23.29
N THR A 102 -15.67 26.76 -23.11
CA THR A 102 -16.79 26.66 -24.06
C THR A 102 -17.84 27.77 -23.86
N GLY A 103 -17.83 28.45 -22.70
CA GLY A 103 -18.77 29.53 -22.37
C GLY A 103 -18.40 30.92 -22.91
N TYR A 104 -17.21 31.10 -23.50
CA TYR A 104 -16.73 32.37 -24.06
C TYR A 104 -16.73 32.36 -25.61
N ARG A 105 -17.76 31.75 -26.22
CA ARG A 105 -18.06 31.91 -27.65
C ARG A 105 -19.46 32.50 -27.82
N PHE A 106 -19.61 33.77 -27.47
CA PHE A 106 -20.61 34.67 -28.03
C PHE A 106 -20.00 36.06 -28.13
#